data_AF-A0A6P0N4E4-F1
#
_entry.id   AF-A0A6P0N4E4-F1
#
_cell.length_a   1.000
_cell.length_b   1.000
_cell.length_c   1.000
_cell.angle_alpha   90.00
_cell.angle_beta   90.00
_cell.angle_gamma   90.00
#
_symmetry.space_group_name_H-M   'P 1'
#
loop_
_entity.id
_entity.type
_entity.pdbx_description
1 polymer ?
#
loop_
_entity_poly.entity_id
_entity_poly.type
_entity_poly.pdbx_seq_one_letter_code
_entity_poly.pdbx_strand_id
1 'polypeptide(L)'
;MEFTSGRQEFYTEINQPDDQIHLAKAALYIAQEEYRDLAIDDYLNALDVMASDVEERLPEQRYPLRVIKTLNQYFYDDLGYSGNRSDYYDPRNSFLNQVIDRRTGIPISLSVVYLEVARRLDFPMVGIGMPGHFLIRPEFEQVGIFVDAFDSGEIL
;
A
#
# COMPACT_ATOMS: atom_id res chain seq x y z
N MET A 1 13.72 26.71 10.55
CA MET A 1 12.33 26.63 10.03
C MET A 1 11.57 25.76 11.01
N GLU A 2 10.45 26.24 11.56
CA GLU A 2 9.54 25.37 12.31
C GLU A 2 8.81 24.48 11.30
N PHE A 3 9.05 23.18 11.40
CA PHE A 3 8.34 22.19 10.60
C PHE A 3 7.00 21.88 11.27
N THR A 4 5.96 21.62 10.47
CA THR A 4 4.73 20.95 10.90
C THR A 4 5.06 19.61 11.56
N SER A 5 4.22 19.17 12.50
CA SER A 5 4.41 17.88 13.20
C SER A 5 4.58 16.73 12.20
N GLY A 6 3.74 16.66 11.16
CA GLY A 6 3.81 15.62 10.13
C GLY A 6 5.17 15.56 9.43
N ARG A 7 5.70 16.71 8.97
CA ARG A 7 7.04 16.77 8.38
C ARG A 7 8.15 16.32 9.32
N GLN A 8 8.10 16.70 10.61
CA GLN A 8 9.10 16.27 11.59
C GLN A 8 9.07 14.76 11.79
N GLU A 9 7.87 14.21 11.96
CA GLU A 9 7.69 12.76 12.12
C GLU A 9 8.10 11.98 10.86
N PHE A 10 7.77 12.49 9.67
CA PHE A 10 8.26 11.94 8.41
C PHE A 10 9.78 11.89 8.36
N TYR A 11 10.46 13.02 8.65
CA TYR A 11 11.92 13.07 8.66
C TYR A 11 12.51 12.08 9.68
N THR A 12 11.92 11.96 10.87
CA THR A 12 12.36 10.98 11.86
C THR A 12 12.22 9.55 11.33
N GLU A 13 11.08 9.22 10.72
CA GLU A 13 10.78 7.87 10.22
C GLU A 13 11.73 7.46 9.08
N ILE A 14 11.99 8.34 8.10
CA ILE A 14 12.84 7.99 6.94
C ILE A 14 14.34 7.99 7.23
N ASN A 15 14.78 8.48 8.40
CA ASN A 15 16.18 8.45 8.82
C ASN A 15 16.54 7.19 9.62
N GLN A 16 15.60 6.25 9.76
CA GLN A 16 15.88 4.91 10.29
C GLN A 16 16.61 4.04 9.24
N PRO A 17 17.27 2.95 9.66
CA PRO A 17 17.73 1.92 8.73
C PRO A 17 16.59 1.42 7.82
N ASP A 18 16.89 1.09 6.55
CA ASP A 18 15.89 0.72 5.53
C ASP A 18 14.88 -0.35 6.00
N ASP A 19 15.33 -1.33 6.77
CA ASP A 19 14.51 -2.44 7.30
C ASP A 19 13.62 -2.03 8.49
N GLN A 20 13.85 -0.85 9.07
CA GLN A 20 13.11 -0.29 10.20
C GLN A 20 12.16 0.84 9.80
N ILE A 21 12.20 1.30 8.54
CA ILE A 21 11.29 2.33 8.04
C ILE A 21 9.87 1.75 7.93
N HIS A 22 8.92 2.35 8.63
CA HIS A 22 7.50 2.04 8.45
C HIS A 22 6.92 2.84 7.29
N LEU A 23 6.86 2.20 6.11
CA LEU A 23 6.38 2.82 4.87
C LEU A 23 4.94 3.41 5.00
N ALA A 24 3.99 2.69 5.60
CA ALA A 24 2.66 3.24 5.87
C ALA A 24 2.68 4.52 6.72
N LYS A 25 3.48 4.54 7.79
CA LYS A 25 3.59 5.72 8.67
C LYS A 25 4.19 6.90 7.92
N ALA A 26 5.30 6.68 7.21
CA ALA A 26 5.94 7.70 6.40
C ALA A 26 4.96 8.30 5.38
N ALA A 27 4.18 7.45 4.69
CA ALA A 27 3.16 7.91 3.74
C ALA A 27 2.01 8.70 4.41
N LEU A 28 1.58 8.29 5.60
CA LEU A 28 0.55 9.02 6.36
C LEU A 28 1.07 10.36 6.91
N TYR A 29 2.34 10.45 7.30
CA TYR A 29 2.95 11.71 7.72
C TYR A 29 3.03 12.73 6.58
N ILE A 30 3.27 12.27 5.34
CA ILE A 30 3.14 13.13 4.15
C ILE A 30 1.70 13.64 4.02
N ALA A 31 0.70 12.77 4.20
CA ALA A 31 -0.70 13.18 4.15
C ALA A 31 -1.09 14.16 5.27
N GLN A 32 -0.47 14.05 6.45
CA GLN A 32 -0.73 14.92 7.59
C GLN A 32 -0.31 16.40 7.35
N GLU A 33 0.55 16.65 6.35
CA GLU A 33 0.87 18.01 5.91
C GLU A 33 -0.37 18.74 5.37
N GLU A 34 -1.24 18.02 4.66
CA GLU A 34 -2.50 18.54 4.11
C GLU A 34 -3.65 18.36 5.12
N TYR A 35 -3.73 17.17 5.72
CA TYR A 35 -4.77 16.78 6.69
C TYR A 35 -4.21 16.86 8.11
N ARG A 36 -4.12 18.07 8.67
CA ARG A 36 -3.45 18.32 9.97
C ARG A 36 -4.00 17.50 11.15
N ASP A 37 -5.30 17.23 11.15
CA ASP A 37 -5.98 16.47 12.21
C ASP A 37 -6.06 14.95 11.92
N LEU A 38 -5.27 14.46 10.96
CA LEU A 38 -5.25 13.06 10.57
C LEU A 38 -4.79 12.17 11.73
N ALA A 39 -5.68 11.28 12.16
CA ALA A 39 -5.39 10.24 13.14
C ALA A 39 -4.64 9.08 12.46
N ILE A 40 -3.31 9.12 12.50
CA ILE A 40 -2.42 8.14 11.85
C ILE A 40 -2.78 6.70 12.25
N ASP A 41 -3.01 6.47 13.54
CA ASP A 41 -3.28 5.14 14.09
C ASP A 41 -4.56 4.52 13.53
N ASP A 42 -5.58 5.32 13.17
CA ASP A 42 -6.82 4.80 12.57
C ASP A 42 -6.54 4.12 11.22
N TYR A 43 -5.64 4.68 10.41
CA TYR A 43 -5.29 4.11 9.11
C TYR A 43 -4.31 2.96 9.22
N LEU A 44 -3.44 2.96 10.23
CA LEU A 44 -2.61 1.79 10.54
C LEU A 44 -3.49 0.61 10.96
N ASN A 45 -4.45 0.86 11.85
CA ASN A 45 -5.43 -0.13 12.29
C ASN A 45 -6.29 -0.62 11.10
N ALA A 46 -6.66 0.26 10.17
CA ALA A 46 -7.38 -0.14 8.97
C ALA A 46 -6.58 -1.16 8.12
N LEU A 47 -5.26 -0.95 7.98
CA LEU A 47 -4.38 -1.91 7.29
C LEU A 47 -4.24 -3.23 8.07
N ASP A 48 -4.21 -3.17 9.40
CA ASP A 48 -4.19 -4.37 10.26
C ASP A 48 -5.50 -5.18 10.12
N VAL A 49 -6.66 -4.51 10.09
CA VAL A 49 -7.96 -5.14 9.83
C VAL A 49 -7.99 -5.78 8.45
N MET A 50 -7.53 -5.07 7.41
CA MET A 50 -7.43 -5.64 6.06
C MET A 50 -6.54 -6.89 6.04
N ALA A 51 -5.40 -6.87 6.72
CA ALA A 51 -4.54 -8.05 6.81
C ALA A 51 -5.23 -9.19 7.55
N SER A 52 -5.89 -8.93 8.68
CA SER A 52 -6.65 -9.95 9.40
C SER A 52 -7.73 -10.60 8.53
N ASP A 53 -8.49 -9.80 7.78
CA ASP A 53 -9.54 -10.30 6.89
C ASP A 53 -9.00 -11.16 5.74
N VAL A 54 -7.80 -10.85 5.23
CA VAL A 54 -7.12 -11.66 4.21
C VAL A 54 -6.55 -12.94 4.82
N GLU A 55 -5.92 -12.83 6.00
CA GLU A 55 -5.30 -13.94 6.73
C GLU A 55 -6.31 -15.07 6.97
N GLU A 56 -7.54 -14.75 7.38
CA GLU A 56 -8.61 -15.73 7.61
C GLU A 56 -9.01 -16.52 6.35
N ARG A 57 -8.72 -15.97 5.16
CA ARG A 57 -9.03 -16.60 3.86
C ARG A 57 -7.87 -17.38 3.28
N LEU A 58 -6.67 -17.17 3.83
CA LEU A 58 -5.48 -17.86 3.36
C LEU A 58 -5.49 -19.32 3.80
N PRO A 59 -5.11 -20.26 2.92
CA PRO A 59 -4.88 -21.65 3.33
C PRO A 59 -3.65 -21.75 4.23
N GLU A 60 -3.56 -22.84 5.00
CA GLU A 60 -2.35 -23.18 5.78
C GLU A 60 -1.10 -23.25 4.89
N GLN A 61 -1.19 -23.82 3.69
CA GLN A 61 -0.11 -23.85 2.71
C GLN A 61 -0.16 -22.64 1.77
N ARG A 62 0.75 -21.69 2.01
CA ARG A 62 0.86 -20.44 1.25
C ARG A 62 1.78 -20.61 0.05
N TYR A 63 1.19 -20.62 -1.14
CA TYR A 63 1.92 -20.48 -2.39
C TYR A 63 1.81 -19.03 -2.89
N PRO A 64 2.88 -18.42 -3.44
CA PRO A 64 2.87 -17.00 -3.80
C PRO A 64 1.68 -16.56 -4.66
N LEU A 65 1.38 -17.30 -5.74
CA LEU A 65 0.24 -17.02 -6.61
C LEU A 65 -1.10 -17.10 -5.88
N ARG A 66 -1.23 -17.98 -4.87
CA ARG A 66 -2.46 -18.13 -4.11
C ARG A 66 -2.64 -16.98 -3.12
N VAL A 67 -1.56 -16.53 -2.49
CA VAL A 67 -1.57 -15.33 -1.63
C VAL A 67 -1.96 -14.10 -2.46
N ILE A 68 -1.31 -13.89 -3.60
CA ILE A 68 -1.63 -12.78 -4.53
C ILE A 68 -3.09 -12.83 -4.98
N LYS A 69 -3.59 -13.99 -5.41
CA LYS A 69 -5.01 -14.11 -5.82
C LYS A 69 -5.98 -13.78 -4.68
N THR A 70 -5.64 -14.16 -3.46
CA THR A 70 -6.49 -13.87 -2.28
C THR A 70 -6.48 -12.37 -1.98
N LEU A 71 -5.31 -11.73 -2.02
CA LEU A 71 -5.17 -10.27 -1.89
C LEU A 71 -5.93 -9.53 -3.00
N ASN A 72 -5.79 -9.95 -4.26
CA ASN A 72 -6.51 -9.35 -5.38
C ASN A 72 -8.01 -9.45 -5.20
N GLN A 73 -8.53 -10.64 -4.88
CA GLN A 73 -9.96 -10.82 -4.64
C GLN A 73 -10.45 -9.91 -3.50
N TYR A 74 -9.69 -9.83 -2.42
CA TYR A 74 -10.04 -8.94 -1.31
C TYR A 74 -10.02 -7.45 -1.69
N PHE A 75 -8.96 -6.97 -2.33
CA PHE A 75 -8.85 -5.56 -2.68
C PHE A 75 -9.83 -5.13 -3.76
N TYR A 76 -9.95 -5.92 -4.84
CA TYR A 76 -10.63 -5.49 -6.05
C TYR A 76 -12.08 -5.97 -6.12
N ASP A 77 -12.36 -7.20 -5.70
CA ASP A 77 -13.73 -7.73 -5.77
C ASP A 77 -14.54 -7.33 -4.52
N ASP A 78 -13.96 -7.46 -3.32
CA ASP A 78 -14.68 -7.19 -2.08
C ASP A 78 -14.67 -5.72 -1.69
N LEU A 79 -13.48 -5.09 -1.68
CA LEU A 79 -13.35 -3.69 -1.29
C LEU A 79 -13.56 -2.73 -2.47
N GLY A 80 -13.36 -3.16 -3.72
CA GLY A 80 -13.57 -2.31 -4.89
C GLY A 80 -12.47 -1.24 -5.08
N TYR A 81 -11.23 -1.54 -4.67
CA TYR A 81 -10.09 -0.68 -5.00
C TYR A 81 -9.97 -0.52 -6.52
N SER A 82 -9.59 0.68 -6.98
CA SER A 82 -9.45 0.93 -8.41
C SER A 82 -8.49 2.07 -8.73
N GLY A 83 -7.76 1.93 -9.84
CA GLY A 83 -6.96 3.02 -10.40
C GLY A 83 -7.84 4.18 -10.87
N ASN A 84 -7.52 5.41 -10.46
CA ASN A 84 -8.27 6.59 -10.90
C ASN A 84 -7.86 7.02 -12.31
N ARG A 85 -8.46 6.39 -13.33
CA ARG A 85 -8.20 6.71 -14.75
C ARG A 85 -8.93 7.97 -15.22
N SER A 86 -10.06 8.31 -14.59
CA SER A 86 -10.90 9.46 -14.96
C SER A 86 -10.30 10.78 -14.52
N ASP A 87 -9.65 10.82 -13.36
CA ASP A 87 -9.07 12.02 -12.78
C ASP A 87 -7.72 11.67 -12.14
N TYR A 88 -6.79 11.23 -12.99
CA TYR A 88 -5.49 10.70 -12.58
C TYR A 88 -4.66 11.68 -11.74
N TYR A 89 -4.75 12.97 -12.06
CA TYR A 89 -3.97 14.03 -11.42
C TYR A 89 -4.65 14.66 -10.19
N ASP A 90 -5.78 14.12 -9.74
CA ASP A 90 -6.37 14.48 -8.45
C ASP A 90 -5.33 14.23 -7.33
N PRO A 91 -4.89 15.26 -6.59
CA PRO A 91 -3.86 15.12 -5.56
C PRO A 91 -4.25 14.13 -4.47
N ARG A 92 -5.55 13.92 -4.23
CA ARG A 92 -6.06 12.93 -3.26
C ARG A 92 -5.68 11.50 -3.65
N ASN A 93 -5.37 11.24 -4.91
CA ASN A 93 -4.90 9.92 -5.34
C ASN A 93 -3.50 9.59 -4.79
N SER A 94 -2.77 10.55 -4.22
CA SER A 94 -1.41 10.37 -3.69
C SER A 94 -1.35 10.35 -2.16
N PHE A 95 -2.42 10.74 -1.46
CA PHE A 95 -2.46 10.76 0.00
C PHE A 95 -3.04 9.44 0.54
N LEU A 96 -2.24 8.68 1.30
CA LEU A 96 -2.59 7.32 1.70
C LEU A 96 -3.94 7.23 2.45
N ASN A 97 -4.27 8.23 3.27
CA ASN A 97 -5.57 8.30 3.94
C ASN A 97 -6.74 8.37 2.93
N GLN A 98 -6.62 9.23 1.92
CA GLN A 98 -7.63 9.36 0.88
C GLN A 98 -7.71 8.13 -0.02
N VAL A 99 -6.59 7.47 -0.28
CA VAL A 99 -6.57 6.22 -1.06
C VAL A 99 -7.25 5.09 -0.31
N ILE A 100 -7.08 5.00 1.02
CA ILE A 100 -7.80 4.03 1.85
C ILE A 100 -9.30 4.35 1.91
N ASP A 101 -9.67 5.59 2.19
CA ASP A 101 -11.08 6.00 2.33
C ASP A 101 -11.87 5.86 1.03
N ARG A 102 -11.29 6.35 -0.07
CA ARG A 102 -11.95 6.38 -1.39
C ARG A 102 -11.75 5.10 -2.16
N ARG A 103 -10.82 4.24 -1.72
CA ARG A 103 -10.39 3.01 -2.41
C ARG A 103 -9.95 3.30 -3.85
N THR A 104 -9.35 4.46 -4.07
CA THR A 104 -8.88 4.87 -5.41
C THR A 104 -7.60 5.66 -5.32
N GLY A 105 -6.69 5.45 -6.28
CA GLY A 105 -5.37 6.07 -6.26
C GLY A 105 -4.62 5.96 -7.58
N ILE A 106 -3.34 6.36 -7.55
CA ILE A 106 -2.36 6.17 -8.63
C ILE A 106 -1.56 4.88 -8.40
N PRO A 107 -0.77 4.39 -9.40
CA PRO A 107 -0.06 3.12 -9.29
C PRO A 107 0.75 2.98 -8.01
N ILE A 108 1.60 3.96 -7.69
CA ILE A 108 2.47 3.93 -6.49
C ILE A 108 1.63 3.85 -5.20
N SER A 109 0.59 4.66 -5.09
CA SER A 109 -0.22 4.74 -3.86
C SER A 109 -1.04 3.47 -3.59
N LEU A 110 -1.58 2.85 -4.65
CA LEU A 110 -2.30 1.57 -4.54
C LEU A 110 -1.32 0.44 -4.21
N SER A 111 -0.12 0.49 -4.80
CA SER A 111 0.96 -0.41 -4.42
C SER A 111 1.34 -0.28 -2.95
N VAL A 112 1.39 0.93 -2.37
CA VAL A 112 1.67 1.09 -0.93
C VAL A 112 0.64 0.36 -0.07
N VAL A 113 -0.66 0.51 -0.34
CA VAL A 113 -1.71 -0.22 0.41
C VAL A 113 -1.50 -1.74 0.29
N TYR A 114 -1.25 -2.21 -0.93
CA TYR A 114 -1.03 -3.63 -1.20
C TYR A 114 0.19 -4.17 -0.45
N LEU A 115 1.34 -3.50 -0.57
CA LEU A 115 2.59 -3.88 0.08
C LEU A 115 2.44 -3.93 1.60
N GLU A 116 1.73 -2.97 2.17
CA GLU A 116 1.54 -2.87 3.62
C GLU A 116 0.65 -3.98 4.18
N VAL A 117 -0.38 -4.39 3.46
CA VAL A 117 -1.19 -5.55 3.84
C VAL A 117 -0.40 -6.85 3.63
N ALA A 118 0.30 -7.00 2.51
CA ALA A 118 1.12 -8.17 2.24
C ALA A 118 2.22 -8.38 3.31
N ARG A 119 2.88 -7.30 3.74
CA ARG A 119 3.88 -7.32 4.80
C ARG A 119 3.31 -7.82 6.14
N ARG A 120 2.07 -7.45 6.48
CA ARG A 120 1.38 -7.90 7.70
C ARG A 120 0.99 -9.38 7.68
N LEU A 121 0.92 -9.97 6.49
CA LEU A 121 0.65 -11.40 6.25
C LEU A 121 1.94 -12.25 6.22
N ASP A 122 3.07 -11.68 6.62
CA ASP A 122 4.40 -12.27 6.46
C ASP A 122 4.70 -12.69 5.00
N PHE A 123 4.15 -11.96 4.03
CA PHE A 123 4.36 -12.16 2.61
C PHE A 123 5.05 -10.93 2.00
N PRO A 124 6.38 -10.78 2.20
CA PRO A 124 7.09 -9.60 1.76
C PRO A 124 7.03 -9.46 0.23
N MET A 125 6.74 -8.23 -0.19
CA MET A 125 6.71 -7.81 -1.57
C MET A 125 7.50 -6.51 -1.70
N VAL A 126 8.03 -6.25 -2.89
CA VAL A 126 8.80 -5.04 -3.19
C VAL A 126 8.20 -4.30 -4.37
N GLY A 127 8.35 -2.98 -4.35
CA GLY A 127 7.96 -2.10 -5.45
C GLY A 127 9.01 -2.05 -6.56
N ILE A 128 8.56 -1.91 -7.80
CA ILE A 128 9.38 -1.86 -9.01
C ILE A 128 9.00 -0.60 -9.78
N GLY A 129 9.92 0.36 -9.81
CA GLY A 129 9.77 1.57 -10.61
C GLY A 129 9.90 1.26 -12.10
N MET A 130 8.84 1.53 -12.86
CA MET A 130 8.81 1.41 -14.32
C MET A 130 8.66 2.80 -14.95
N PRO A 131 9.14 3.02 -16.19
CA PRO A 131 8.90 4.29 -16.87
C PRO A 131 7.40 4.59 -16.99
N GLY A 132 6.93 5.62 -16.29
CA GLY A 132 5.52 6.03 -16.29
C GLY A 132 4.57 5.11 -15.50
N HIS A 133 5.06 4.11 -14.77
CA HIS A 133 4.22 3.16 -14.04
C HIS A 133 4.91 2.58 -12.80
N PHE A 134 4.18 1.84 -11.97
CA PHE A 134 4.75 1.17 -10.79
C PHE A 134 4.10 -0.19 -10.59
N LEU A 135 4.92 -1.21 -10.41
CA LEU A 135 4.49 -2.59 -10.17
C LEU A 135 4.99 -3.07 -8.83
N ILE A 136 4.44 -4.18 -8.34
CA ILE A 136 4.97 -4.87 -7.17
C ILE A 136 5.25 -6.32 -7.50
N ARG A 137 6.15 -6.95 -6.76
CA ARG A 137 6.43 -8.39 -6.89
C ARG A 137 6.77 -9.02 -5.55
N PRO A 138 6.56 -10.33 -5.37
CA PRO A 138 7.08 -11.05 -4.23
C PRO A 138 8.60 -10.93 -4.07
N GLU A 139 9.06 -10.79 -2.84
CA GLU A 139 10.48 -10.72 -2.49
C GLU A 139 11.09 -12.13 -2.33
N PHE A 140 10.99 -12.94 -3.40
CA PHE A 140 11.61 -14.27 -3.44
C PHE A 140 12.52 -14.38 -4.67
N GLU A 141 13.62 -15.11 -4.53
CA GLU A 141 14.49 -15.42 -5.66
C GLU A 141 13.72 -16.23 -6.72
N GLN A 142 13.94 -15.91 -8.00
CA GLN A 142 13.41 -16.65 -9.17
C GLN A 142 11.90 -16.56 -9.46
N VAL A 143 11.16 -15.67 -8.78
CA VAL A 143 9.73 -15.47 -9.06
C VAL A 143 9.55 -14.42 -10.15
N GLY A 144 9.21 -14.85 -11.37
CA GLY A 144 8.84 -13.99 -12.50
C GLY A 144 7.37 -13.56 -12.45
N ILE A 145 6.91 -13.09 -11.28
CA ILE A 145 5.53 -12.60 -11.09
C ILE A 145 5.60 -11.11 -10.80
N PHE A 146 4.89 -10.32 -11.58
CA PHE A 146 4.58 -8.93 -11.24
C PHE A 146 3.09 -8.78 -11.01
N VAL A 147 2.71 -7.83 -10.17
CA VAL A 147 1.33 -7.47 -9.89
C VAL A 147 1.17 -5.98 -10.15
N ASP A 148 0.20 -5.63 -11.00
CA ASP A 148 -0.19 -4.25 -11.26
C ASP A 148 -1.31 -3.84 -10.31
N ALA A 149 -0.97 -3.11 -9.25
CA ALA A 149 -1.95 -2.67 -8.27
C ALA A 149 -2.96 -1.65 -8.83
N PHE A 150 -2.60 -0.95 -9.92
CA PHE A 150 -3.45 0.03 -10.59
C PHE A 150 -4.46 -0.64 -11.51
N ASP A 151 -4.06 -1.73 -12.17
CA ASP A 151 -4.92 -2.50 -13.07
C ASP A 151 -5.52 -3.74 -12.40
N SER A 152 -6.20 -3.52 -11.27
CA SER A 152 -6.97 -4.55 -10.56
C SER A 152 -6.15 -5.80 -10.17
N GLY A 153 -4.87 -5.62 -9.87
CA GLY A 153 -3.98 -6.69 -9.46
C GLY A 153 -3.57 -7.61 -10.62
N GLU A 154 -3.59 -7.13 -11.86
CA GLU A 154 -3.17 -7.92 -13.03
C GLU A 154 -1.81 -8.59 -12.77
N ILE A 155 -1.74 -9.90 -13.00
CA ILE A 155 -0.55 -10.71 -12.79
C ILE A 155 0.18 -10.86 -14.13
N LEU A 156 1.42 -10.39 -14.21
CA LEU A 156 2.28 -10.40 -15.40
C LEU A 156 3.45 -11.39 -15.26
#